data_AF-A0A7X5TE07-F1
#
_entry.id   AF-A0A7X5TE07-F1
#
_cell.length_a   1.000
_cell.length_b   1.000
_cell.length_c   1.000
_cell.angle_alpha   90.00
_cell.angle_beta   90.00
_cell.angle_gamma   90.00
#
_symmetry.space_group_name_H-M   'P 1'
#
loop_
_entity.id
_entity.type
_entity.pdbx_description
1 polymer ?
#
loop_
_entity_poly.entity_id
_entity_poly.type
_entity_poly.pdbx_seq_one_letter_code
_entity_poly.pdbx_strand_id
1 'polypeptide(L)'
;MNENTTFSVPTLSCNAFDALPQSILSYICAERRQVFDILQPQVEVTEHRVQEKKCPCCGSMNRAIFPENIRGPVQYGERVQALTVYFAHQHFIPVDREVDMQAFAL
;
A
#
# COMPACT_ATOMS: atom_id res chain seq x y z
N MET A 1 -7.72 14.13 6.99
CA MET A 1 -7.41 15.29 6.14
C MET A 1 -5.97 15.66 6.41
N ASN A 2 -5.14 15.67 5.39
CA ASN A 2 -3.71 15.97 5.51
C ASN A 2 -3.49 17.49 5.67
N GLU A 3 -2.32 17.84 6.18
CA GLU A 3 -1.94 19.20 6.61
C GLU A 3 -1.70 20.18 5.42
N ASN A 4 -1.82 19.70 4.18
CA ASN A 4 -1.51 20.46 2.96
C ASN A 4 -2.76 21.10 2.32
N THR A 5 -3.64 21.69 3.12
CA THR A 5 -4.80 22.41 2.57
C THR A 5 -4.39 23.84 2.21
N THR A 6 -4.19 24.11 0.92
CA THR A 6 -3.94 25.47 0.42
C THR A 6 -5.24 26.22 0.22
N PHE A 7 -5.39 27.38 0.86
CA PHE A 7 -6.50 28.30 0.64
C PHE A 7 -6.01 29.51 -0.16
N SER A 8 -6.65 29.77 -1.29
CA SER A 8 -6.46 31.02 -2.03
C SER A 8 -7.57 32.00 -1.66
N VAL A 9 -7.20 33.16 -1.13
CA VAL A 9 -8.12 34.27 -0.85
C VAL A 9 -8.08 35.23 -2.04
N PRO A 10 -9.23 35.76 -2.52
CA PRO A 10 -9.22 36.76 -3.57
C PRO A 10 -8.52 38.04 -3.10
N THR A 11 -7.64 38.60 -3.94
CA THR A 11 -7.13 39.96 -3.76
C THR A 11 -8.13 40.94 -4.35
N LEU A 12 -8.81 41.69 -3.48
CA LEU A 12 -9.69 42.79 -3.91
C LEU A 12 -8.86 44.07 -4.02
N SER A 13 -9.16 44.93 -5.01
CA SER A 13 -8.44 46.18 -5.27
C SER A 13 -8.68 47.29 -4.21
N CYS A 14 -9.29 46.94 -3.08
CA CYS A 14 -9.68 47.85 -2.02
C CYS A 14 -9.01 47.37 -0.73
N ASN A 15 -8.14 48.21 -0.16
CA ASN A 15 -7.36 47.94 1.06
C ASN A 15 -8.23 47.65 2.31
N ALA A 16 -9.57 47.76 2.21
CA ALA A 16 -10.49 47.50 3.31
C ALA A 16 -10.62 46.01 3.65
N PHE A 17 -10.31 45.10 2.72
CA PHE A 17 -10.39 43.65 2.99
C PHE A 17 -9.18 43.14 3.80
N ASP A 18 -8.00 43.72 3.58
CA ASP A 18 -6.75 43.36 4.26
C ASP A 18 -6.66 43.85 5.73
N ALA A 19 -7.60 44.71 6.16
CA ALA A 19 -7.63 45.32 7.50
C ALA A 19 -8.63 44.67 8.46
N LEU A 20 -9.39 43.65 8.03
CA LEU A 20 -10.37 43.00 8.88
C LEU A 20 -9.73 41.96 9.81
N PRO A 21 -10.09 41.90 11.10
CA PRO A 21 -9.61 40.88 12.01
C PRO A 21 -10.11 39.50 11.56
N GLN A 22 -9.26 38.47 11.73
CA GLN A 22 -9.55 37.08 11.34
C GLN A 22 -10.86 36.52 11.92
N SER A 23 -11.41 37.15 12.97
CA SER A 23 -12.69 36.78 13.60
C SER A 23 -13.94 37.10 12.76
N ILE A 24 -13.84 37.98 11.75
CA ILE A 24 -14.97 38.40 10.89
C ILE A 24 -14.92 37.74 9.49
N LEU A 25 -13.80 37.09 9.17
CA LEU A 25 -13.62 36.35 7.93
C LEU A 25 -14.32 34.97 8.01
N SER A 26 -15.66 34.98 7.99
CA SER A 26 -16.47 33.78 7.77
C SER A 26 -16.36 33.36 6.30
N TYR A 27 -15.20 32.78 5.93
CA TYR A 27 -14.99 32.30 4.57
C TYR A 27 -15.97 31.19 4.21
N ILE A 28 -16.90 31.49 3.31
CA ILE A 28 -17.65 30.48 2.57
C ILE A 28 -16.71 29.94 1.50
N CYS A 29 -16.23 28.71 1.64
CA CYS A 29 -15.44 28.04 0.61
C CYS A 29 -16.37 27.76 -0.58
N ALA A 30 -16.32 28.64 -1.59
CA ALA A 30 -17.21 28.59 -2.75
C ALA A 30 -17.02 27.31 -3.60
N GLU A 31 -15.80 26.78 -3.63
CA GLU A 31 -15.46 25.59 -4.40
C GLU A 31 -14.32 24.80 -3.73
N ARG A 32 -14.43 23.45 -3.75
CA ARG A 32 -13.38 22.54 -3.25
C ARG A 32 -12.95 21.60 -4.38
N ARG A 33 -11.64 21.48 -4.59
CA ARG A 33 -11.03 20.45 -5.44
C ARG A 33 -10.06 19.63 -4.61
N GLN A 34 -10.08 18.31 -4.78
CA GLN A 34 -9.23 17.38 -4.06
C GLN A 34 -8.41 16.59 -5.07
N VAL A 35 -7.12 16.47 -4.80
CA VAL A 35 -6.23 15.56 -5.50
C VAL A 35 -5.99 14.39 -4.56
N PHE A 36 -6.34 13.19 -5.02
CA PHE A 36 -6.04 11.96 -4.32
C PHE A 36 -4.88 11.28 -5.03
N ASP A 37 -3.77 11.12 -4.32
CA ASP A 37 -2.64 10.33 -4.79
C ASP A 37 -2.57 9.01 -4.04
N ILE A 38 -2.15 7.96 -4.76
CA ILE A 38 -1.77 6.69 -4.17
C ILE A 38 -0.26 6.75 -3.97
N LEU A 39 0.18 6.73 -2.71
CA LEU A 39 1.61 6.63 -2.39
C LEU A 39 2.18 5.35 -3.01
N GLN A 40 3.46 5.39 -3.36
CA GLN A 40 4.14 4.23 -3.95
C GLN A 40 3.93 2.98 -3.07
N PRO A 41 3.37 1.89 -3.62
CA PRO A 41 3.19 0.65 -2.87
C PRO A 41 4.56 0.10 -2.45
N GLN A 42 4.68 -0.33 -1.19
CA GLN A 42 5.88 -1.01 -0.69
C GLN A 42 5.58 -2.50 -0.48
N VAL A 43 6.52 -3.35 -0.91
CA VAL A 43 6.50 -4.79 -0.66
C VAL A 43 7.47 -5.11 0.46
N GLU A 44 6.96 -5.67 1.54
CA GLU A 44 7.77 -6.22 2.63
C GLU A 44 7.94 -7.73 2.43
N VAL A 45 9.17 -8.22 2.60
CA VAL A 45 9.50 -9.65 2.42
C VAL A 45 9.98 -10.22 3.74
N THR A 46 9.27 -11.23 4.24
CA THR A 46 9.67 -12.02 5.40
C THR A 46 10.29 -13.33 4.95
N GLU A 47 11.58 -13.51 5.21
CA GLU A 47 12.28 -14.77 4.93
C GLU A 47 12.13 -15.74 6.10
N HIS A 48 11.63 -16.95 5.82
CA HIS A 48 11.61 -18.03 6.79
C HIS A 48 12.74 -19.02 6.49
N ARG A 49 13.51 -19.38 7.52
CA ARG A 49 14.62 -20.32 7.42
C ARG A 49 14.40 -21.52 8.34
N VAL A 50 14.69 -22.71 7.84
CA VAL A 50 14.75 -23.94 8.64
C VAL A 50 16.18 -24.41 8.74
N GLN A 51 16.56 -24.92 9.91
CA GLN A 51 17.86 -25.54 10.12
C GLN A 51 17.77 -27.05 9.94
N GLU A 52 18.88 -27.63 9.51
CA GLU A 52 19.06 -29.08 9.46
C GLU A 52 20.31 -29.45 10.26
N LYS A 53 20.21 -30.46 11.12
CA LYS A 53 21.31 -30.91 11.99
C LYS A 53 21.44 -32.43 11.95
N LYS A 54 22.67 -32.91 11.95
CA LYS A 54 22.98 -34.33 12.07
C LYS A 54 23.03 -34.73 13.54
N CYS A 55 22.30 -35.78 13.91
CA CYS A 55 22.37 -36.36 15.24
C CYS A 55 23.75 -37.02 15.44
N PRO A 56 24.52 -36.65 16.49
CA PRO A 56 25.83 -37.24 16.73
C PRO A 56 25.76 -38.71 17.16
N CYS A 57 24.64 -39.17 17.73
CA CYS A 57 24.51 -40.52 18.28
C CYS A 57 24.10 -41.56 17.24
N CYS A 58 23.12 -41.26 16.39
CA CYS A 58 22.59 -42.20 15.39
C CYS A 58 22.85 -41.77 13.94
N GLY A 59 23.45 -40.60 13.72
CA GLY A 59 23.77 -40.09 12.39
C GLY A 59 22.58 -39.59 11.57
N SER A 60 21.34 -39.67 12.08
CA SER A 60 20.15 -39.22 11.37
C SER A 60 20.14 -37.70 11.15
N MET A 61 19.57 -37.26 10.03
CA MET A 61 19.34 -35.84 9.77
C MET A 61 18.00 -35.41 10.35
N ASN A 62 18.01 -34.32 11.11
CA ASN A 62 16.82 -33.70 11.67
C ASN A 62 16.66 -32.31 11.05
N ARG A 63 15.54 -32.10 10.36
CA ARG A 63 15.20 -30.84 9.68
C ARG A 63 14.00 -30.20 10.37
N ALA A 64 14.09 -28.91 10.66
CA ALA A 64 12.94 -28.15 11.15
C ALA A 64 11.86 -28.01 10.06
N ILE A 65 10.61 -27.87 10.47
CA ILE A 65 9.44 -27.80 9.58
C ILE A 65 9.00 -26.34 9.48
N PHE A 66 8.60 -25.93 8.28
CA PHE A 66 7.97 -24.63 8.08
C PHE A 66 6.55 -24.59 8.69
N PRO A 67 6.05 -23.41 9.11
CA PRO A 67 4.63 -23.22 9.40
C PRO A 67 3.73 -23.64 8.22
N GLU A 68 2.51 -24.09 8.50
CA GLU A 68 1.58 -24.65 7.50
C GLU A 68 1.21 -23.67 6.37
N ASN A 69 1.28 -22.37 6.64
CA ASN A 69 0.97 -21.34 5.66
C ASN A 69 2.13 -21.05 4.69
N ILE A 70 3.31 -21.66 4.87
CA ILE A 70 4.46 -21.52 3.98
C ILE A 70 4.57 -22.77 3.12
N ARG A 71 4.08 -22.64 1.88
CA ARG A 71 3.86 -23.77 0.97
C ARG A 71 4.91 -23.87 -0.13
N GLY A 72 5.61 -22.77 -0.42
CA GLY A 72 6.59 -22.70 -1.49
C GLY A 72 7.83 -21.88 -1.11
N PRO A 73 8.88 -21.93 -1.94
CA PRO A 73 10.09 -21.14 -1.75
C PRO A 73 9.85 -19.63 -1.91
N VAL A 74 8.87 -19.25 -2.72
CA VAL A 74 8.38 -17.87 -2.91
C VAL A 74 6.86 -17.93 -2.93
N GLN A 75 6.20 -17.04 -2.19
CA GLN A 75 4.75 -16.91 -2.21
C GLN A 75 4.32 -15.48 -1.93
N TYR A 76 3.28 -15.02 -2.62
CA TYR A 76 2.69 -13.71 -2.38
C TYR A 76 1.66 -13.76 -1.26
N GLY A 77 1.71 -12.76 -0.37
CA GLY A 77 0.74 -12.64 0.72
C GLY A 77 -0.66 -12.23 0.24
N GLU A 78 -1.64 -12.36 1.13
CA GLU A 78 -3.07 -12.14 0.83
C GLU A 78 -3.36 -10.79 0.18
N ARG A 79 -2.66 -9.72 0.60
CA ARG A 79 -2.84 -8.37 0.02
C ARG A 79 -2.45 -8.29 -1.44
N VAL A 80 -1.37 -8.96 -1.85
CA VAL A 80 -0.93 -8.98 -3.25
C VAL A 80 -1.91 -9.81 -4.08
N GLN A 81 -2.34 -10.97 -3.55
CA GLN A 81 -3.36 -11.81 -4.20
C GLN A 81 -4.68 -11.05 -4.40
N ALA A 82 -5.13 -10.28 -3.40
CA ALA A 82 -6.33 -9.47 -3.51
C ALA A 82 -6.20 -8.36 -4.57
N LEU A 83 -5.01 -7.77 -4.72
CA LEU A 83 -4.74 -6.78 -5.77
C LEU A 83 -4.82 -7.40 -7.16
N THR A 84 -4.27 -8.60 -7.36
CA THR A 84 -4.40 -9.35 -8.62
C THR A 84 -5.88 -9.56 -8.99
N VAL A 85 -6.69 -10.06 -8.05
CA VAL A 85 -8.14 -10.25 -8.28
C VAL A 85 -8.82 -8.90 -8.59
N TYR A 86 -8.48 -7.85 -7.84
CA TYR A 86 -9.03 -6.52 -8.06
C TYR A 86 -8.69 -5.97 -9.46
N PHE A 87 -7.44 -6.11 -9.91
CA PHE A 87 -7.01 -5.64 -11.22
C PHE A 87 -7.65 -6.42 -12.37
N ALA A 88 -7.72 -7.74 -12.26
CA ALA A 88 -8.38 -8.58 -13.26
C ALA A 88 -9.88 -8.24 -13.38
N HIS A 89 -10.59 -8.05 -12.26
CA HIS A 89 -12.05 -7.91 -12.27
C HIS A 89 -12.58 -6.48 -12.37
N GLN A 90 -11.88 -5.50 -11.78
CA GLN A 90 -12.35 -4.11 -11.75
C GLN A 90 -11.65 -3.24 -12.79
N HIS A 91 -10.38 -3.55 -13.09
CA HIS A 91 -9.60 -2.80 -14.09
C HIS A 91 -9.46 -3.55 -15.42
N PHE A 92 -9.98 -4.77 -15.53
CA PHE A 92 -9.94 -5.62 -16.72
C PHE A 92 -8.53 -5.77 -17.31
N ILE A 93 -7.52 -5.77 -16.43
CA ILE A 93 -6.15 -6.04 -16.84
C ILE A 93 -6.10 -7.52 -17.26
N PRO A 94 -5.64 -7.83 -18.49
CA PRO A 94 -5.53 -9.22 -18.93
C PRO A 94 -4.66 -10.01 -17.97
N VAL A 95 -5.14 -11.19 -17.57
CA VAL A 95 -4.45 -12.07 -16.62
C VAL A 95 -3.02 -12.38 -17.07
N ASP A 96 -2.79 -12.48 -18.39
CA ASP A 96 -1.48 -12.69 -19.00
C ASP A 96 -0.43 -11.62 -18.62
N ARG A 97 -0.87 -10.42 -18.23
CA ARG A 97 0.01 -9.34 -17.75
C ARG A 97 0.27 -9.37 -16.26
N GLU A 98 -0.46 -10.21 -15.52
CA GLU A 98 -0.34 -10.40 -14.08
C GLU A 98 0.27 -11.76 -13.73
N VAL A 99 0.70 -12.54 -14.73
CA VAL A 99 1.19 -13.91 -14.56
C VAL A 99 2.32 -13.97 -13.53
N ASP A 100 3.23 -13.01 -13.53
CA ASP A 100 4.34 -12.97 -12.55
C ASP A 100 3.84 -12.92 -11.09
N MET A 101 2.67 -12.29 -10.83
CA MET A 101 2.04 -12.26 -9.50
C MET A 101 1.26 -13.54 -9.18
N GLN A 102 0.84 -14.30 -10.21
CA GLN A 102 0.09 -15.55 -10.05
C GLN A 102 0.99 -16.81 -10.12
N ALA A 103 2.21 -16.70 -10.65
CA ALA A 103 3.03 -17.82 -11.11
C ALA A 103 3.71 -18.69 -10.03
N PHE A 104 3.46 -18.47 -8.74
CA PHE A 104 4.10 -19.28 -7.68
C PHE A 104 3.14 -19.76 -6.58
N ALA A 105 1.87 -19.98 -6.93
CA ALA A 105 0.88 -20.61 -6.04
C ALA A 105 0.75 -22.14 -6.23
N LEU A 106 1.58 -22.78 -7.06
CA LEU A 106 1.59 -24.23 -7.29
C LEU A 106 2.96 -24.85 -7.04
#